data_AF-A0A843FUA3-F1
#
_entry.id   AF-A0A843FUA3-F1
#
_cell.length_a   1.000
_cell.length_b   1.000
_cell.length_c   1.000
_cell.angle_alpha   90.00
_cell.angle_beta   90.00
_cell.angle_gamma   90.00
#
_symmetry.space_group_name_H-M   'P 1'
#
loop_
_entity.id
_entity.type
_entity.pdbx_description
1 polymer ?
#
loop_
_entity_poly.entity_id
_entity_poly.type
_entity_poly.pdbx_seq_one_letter_code
_entity_poly.pdbx_strand_id
1 'polypeptide(L)'
;MHEAFVINWGYVILLFILGGISYKRKSLDLLGSLIMVFMGITIIFSAGVRWFVLIVLFFGLSIFATRFSKPYKQEIGQYEKTRTAKNVISNGLVAFLMA
;
A
#
# COMPACT_ATOMS: atom_id res chain seq x y z
N MET A 1 25.71 -9.17 -2.72
CA MET A 1 25.21 -10.11 -1.69
C MET A 1 23.86 -10.62 -2.17
N HIS A 2 23.81 -11.89 -2.59
CA HIS A 2 22.59 -12.53 -3.11
C HIS A 2 21.61 -12.75 -1.96
N GLU A 3 20.58 -11.93 -1.88
CA GLU A 3 19.41 -12.25 -1.08
C GLU A 3 18.70 -13.39 -1.82
N ALA A 4 18.79 -14.60 -1.30
CA ALA A 4 18.01 -15.71 -1.81
C ALA A 4 16.51 -15.31 -1.75
N PHE A 5 15.81 -15.47 -2.87
CA PHE A 5 14.35 -15.30 -2.96
C PHE A 5 13.66 -16.42 -2.17
N VAL A 6 13.75 -16.38 -0.84
CA VAL A 6 12.96 -17.26 0.01
C VAL A 6 11.56 -16.65 0.08
N ILE A 7 10.72 -17.05 -0.88
CA ILE A 7 9.32 -16.63 -0.93
C ILE A 7 8.61 -17.29 0.25
N ASN A 8 8.43 -16.53 1.33
CA ASN A 8 7.60 -16.95 2.44
C ASN A 8 6.15 -16.62 2.10
N TRP A 9 5.32 -17.65 1.86
CA TRP A 9 3.88 -17.50 1.60
C TRP A 9 3.17 -16.64 2.65
N GLY A 10 3.73 -16.50 3.85
CA GLY A 10 3.27 -15.56 4.87
C GLY A 10 3.16 -14.11 4.39
N TYR A 11 4.04 -13.63 3.49
CA TYR A 11 3.97 -12.26 2.97
C TYR A 11 2.78 -12.04 2.04
N VAL A 12 2.43 -13.05 1.23
CA VAL A 12 1.26 -13.00 0.36
C VAL A 12 -0.02 -12.96 1.20
N ILE A 13 -0.10 -13.82 2.22
CA ILE A 13 -1.22 -13.83 3.18
C ILE A 13 -1.32 -12.47 3.88
N LEU A 14 -0.19 -11.90 4.31
CA LEU A 14 -0.14 -10.58 4.92
C LEU A 14 -0.68 -9.48 3.99
N LEU A 15 -0.36 -9.52 2.70
CA LEU A 15 -0.90 -8.58 1.70
C LEU A 15 -2.42 -8.67 1.58
N PHE A 16 -2.97 -9.88 1.52
CA PHE A 16 -4.43 -10.06 1.47
C PHE A 16 -5.09 -9.56 2.75
N ILE A 17 -4.48 -9.80 3.92
CA ILE A 17 -4.97 -9.27 5.21
C ILE A 17 -4.92 -7.74 5.21
N LEU A 18 -3.81 -7.13 4.79
CA LEU A 18 -3.65 -5.68 4.71
C LEU A 18 -4.66 -5.06 3.74
N GLY A 19 -4.90 -5.69 2.58
CA GLY A 19 -5.90 -5.25 1.61
C GLY A 19 -7.30 -5.29 2.21
N GLY A 20 -7.68 -6.43 2.79
CA GLY A 20 -8.97 -6.62 3.45
C GLY A 20 -9.21 -5.63 4.60
N ILE A 21 -8.21 -5.41 5.46
CA ILE A 21 -8.28 -4.42 6.56
C ILE A 21 -8.44 -3.01 5.99
N SER A 22 -7.68 -2.68 4.94
CA SER A 22 -7.70 -1.35 4.31
C SER A 22 -9.06 -1.04 3.69
N TYR A 23 -9.69 -2.03 3.03
CA TYR A 23 -11.05 -1.93 2.53
C TYR A 23 -12.07 -1.82 3.66
N LYS A 24 -12.00 -2.71 4.68
CA LYS A 24 -12.94 -2.71 5.81
C LYS A 24 -12.91 -1.40 6.61
N ARG A 25 -11.74 -0.79 6.77
CA ARG A 25 -11.58 0.51 7.43
C ARG A 25 -12.00 1.70 6.57
N LYS A 26 -12.54 1.46 5.36
CA LYS A 26 -12.83 2.48 4.34
C LYS A 26 -11.65 3.41 4.07
N SER A 27 -10.43 2.93 4.32
CA SER A 27 -9.21 3.68 4.04
C SER A 27 -8.92 3.67 2.54
N LEU A 28 -9.31 2.58 1.87
CA LEU A 28 -9.31 2.42 0.43
C LEU A 28 -10.65 1.90 -0.11
N ASP A 29 -10.93 2.27 -1.35
CA ASP A 29 -11.99 1.65 -2.16
C ASP A 29 -11.60 0.22 -2.58
N LEU A 30 -12.58 -0.52 -3.11
CA LEU A 30 -12.38 -1.90 -3.53
C LEU A 30 -11.28 -2.00 -4.61
N LEU A 31 -11.28 -1.06 -5.57
CA LEU A 31 -10.28 -1.01 -6.64
C LEU A 31 -8.88 -0.68 -6.09
N GLY A 32 -8.74 0.28 -5.19
CA GLY A 32 -7.47 0.60 -4.55
C GLY A 32 -6.93 -0.56 -3.72
N SER A 33 -7.79 -1.28 -2.99
CA SER A 33 -7.37 -2.49 -2.29
C SER A 33 -6.88 -3.59 -3.25
N LEU A 34 -7.57 -3.77 -4.39
CA LEU A 34 -7.20 -4.78 -5.39
C LEU A 34 -5.85 -4.43 -6.03
N ILE A 35 -5.67 -3.17 -6.43
CA ILE A 35 -4.42 -2.65 -7.00
C ILE A 35 -3.27 -2.77 -5.99
N MET A 36 -3.53 -2.49 -4.71
CA MET A 36 -2.51 -2.64 -3.66
C MET A 36 -2.02 -4.08 -3.54
N VAL A 37 -2.94 -5.06 -3.54
CA VAL A 37 -2.60 -6.49 -3.49
C VAL A 37 -1.85 -6.89 -4.75
N PHE A 38 -2.31 -6.46 -5.92
CA PHE A 38 -1.66 -6.75 -7.20
C PHE A 38 -0.22 -6.21 -7.25
N MET A 39 -0.02 -4.92 -6.98
CA MET A 39 1.32 -4.30 -6.96
C MET A 39 2.21 -4.95 -5.89
N GLY A 40 1.67 -5.27 -4.72
CA GLY A 40 2.40 -5.94 -3.66
C GLY A 40 2.89 -7.33 -4.07
N ILE A 41 2.06 -8.12 -4.75
CA ILE A 41 2.44 -9.42 -5.29
C ILE A 41 3.56 -9.23 -6.32
N THR A 42 3.38 -8.35 -7.31
CA THR A 42 4.42 -8.11 -8.33
C THR A 42 5.77 -7.74 -7.72
N ILE A 43 5.79 -6.88 -6.71
CA ILE A 43 7.04 -6.46 -6.06
C ILE A 43 7.71 -7.62 -5.31
N ILE A 44 6.94 -8.47 -4.61
CA ILE A 44 7.49 -9.66 -3.92
C ILE A 44 8.17 -10.60 -4.92
N PHE A 45 7.54 -10.83 -6.08
CA PHE A 45 8.04 -11.78 -7.08
C PHE A 45 9.16 -11.21 -7.96
N SER A 46 9.19 -9.90 -8.23
CA SER A 46 10.23 -9.27 -9.07
C SER A 46 11.44 -8.80 -8.27
N ALA A 47 11.22 -8.07 -7.18
CA ALA A 47 12.26 -7.32 -6.45
C ALA A 47 12.62 -7.93 -5.09
N GLY A 48 11.82 -8.89 -4.61
CA GLY A 48 12.01 -9.58 -3.35
C GLY A 48 11.50 -8.81 -2.12
N VAL A 49 11.81 -9.36 -0.95
CA VAL A 49 11.20 -8.96 0.33
C VAL A 49 11.61 -7.55 0.78
N ARG A 50 12.82 -7.09 0.44
CA ARG A 50 13.31 -5.75 0.84
C ARG A 50 12.43 -4.64 0.30
N TRP A 51 12.05 -4.72 -0.97
CA TRP A 51 11.15 -3.76 -1.62
C TRP A 51 9.72 -3.87 -1.09
N PHE A 52 9.28 -5.08 -0.76
CA PHE A 52 7.99 -5.30 -0.11
C PHE A 52 7.90 -4.58 1.26
N VAL A 53 8.93 -4.69 2.11
CA VAL A 53 8.97 -3.98 3.40
C VAL A 53 8.90 -2.47 3.20
N LEU A 54 9.62 -1.95 2.19
CA LEU A 54 9.63 -0.53 1.84
C LEU A 54 8.23 -0.02 1.49
N ILE A 55 7.47 -0.74 0.66
CA ILE A 55 6.12 -0.31 0.25
C ILE A 55 5.10 -0.42 1.39
N VAL A 56 5.21 -1.44 2.26
CA VAL A 56 4.35 -1.57 3.44
C VAL A 56 4.59 -0.41 4.41
N LEU A 57 5.85 -0.03 4.63
CA LEU A 57 6.21 1.14 5.42
C LEU A 57 5.64 2.42 4.83
N PHE A 58 5.84 2.64 3.53
CA PHE A 58 5.35 3.83 2.83
C PHE A 58 3.83 3.93 2.89
N PHE A 59 3.13 2.79 2.74
CA PHE A 59 1.68 2.71 2.87
C PHE A 59 1.20 3.06 4.29
N GLY A 60 1.84 2.49 5.32
CA GLY A 60 1.54 2.78 6.72
C GLY A 60 1.73 4.26 7.07
N LEU A 61 2.88 4.83 6.68
CA LEU A 61 3.18 6.25 6.82
C LEU A 61 2.15 7.12 6.10
N SER A 62 1.75 6.73 4.89
CA SER A 62 0.74 7.46 4.12
C SER A 62 -0.62 7.49 4.82
N ILE A 63 -1.02 6.40 5.49
CA ILE A 63 -2.25 6.37 6.30
C ILE A 63 -2.10 7.27 7.53
N PHE A 64 -0.95 7.20 8.21
CA PHE A 64 -0.68 7.99 9.41
C PHE A 64 -0.68 9.49 9.11
N ALA A 65 0.02 9.91 8.05
CA ALA A 65 0.04 11.29 7.57
C ALA A 65 -1.38 11.79 7.24
N THR A 66 -2.22 10.95 6.63
CA THR A 66 -3.62 11.32 6.34
C THR A 66 -4.42 11.53 7.62
N ARG A 67 -4.21 10.72 8.66
CA ARG A 67 -4.87 10.92 9.96
C ARG A 67 -4.41 12.21 10.64
N PHE A 68 -3.13 12.55 10.55
CA PHE A 68 -2.59 13.75 11.17
C PHE A 68 -3.07 15.03 10.47
N SER A 69 -3.14 15.04 9.13
CA SER A 69 -3.66 16.17 8.36
C SER A 69 -5.19 16.22 8.25
N LYS A 70 -5.93 15.35 8.96
CA LYS A 70 -7.41 15.38 8.98
C LYS A 70 -8.01 16.75 9.34
N PRO A 71 -7.69 17.34 10.51
CA PRO A 71 -8.28 18.62 10.91
C PRO A 71 -8.00 19.71 9.87
N TYR A 72 -6.76 19.80 9.40
CA TYR A 72 -6.37 20.76 8.35
C TYR A 72 -7.14 20.57 7.03
N LYS A 73 -7.30 19.32 6.55
CA LYS A 73 -8.03 19.03 5.32
C LYS A 73 -9.54 19.24 5.44
N GLN A 74 -10.09 19.14 6.65
CA GLN A 74 -11.49 19.43 6.93
C GLN A 74 -11.76 20.94 6.89
N GLU A 75 -10.84 21.76 7.40
CA GLU A 75 -10.96 23.23 7.37
C GLU A 75 -10.98 23.79 5.95
N ILE A 76 -10.17 23.24 5.03
CA ILE A 76 -10.11 23.69 3.63
C ILE A 76 -11.13 23.00 2.70
N GLY A 77 -12.02 22.16 3.23
CA GLY A 77 -13.07 21.47 2.46
C GLY A 77 -12.59 20.36 1.51
N GLN A 78 -11.32 19.93 1.60
CA GLN A 78 -10.68 18.94 0.70
C GLN A 78 -10.52 17.56 1.34
N TYR A 79 -11.34 17.23 2.34
CA TYR A 79 -11.25 15.95 3.04
C TYR A 79 -11.91 14.82 2.26
N GLU A 80 -11.11 14.03 1.54
CA GLU A 80 -11.53 12.76 0.99
C GLU A 80 -11.45 11.65 2.03
N LYS A 81 -12.61 11.06 2.38
CA LYS A 81 -12.72 10.01 3.40
C LYS A 81 -12.15 8.66 2.94
N THR A 82 -12.12 8.42 1.63
CA THR A 82 -11.73 7.16 1.01
C THR A 82 -10.68 7.43 -0.06
N ARG A 83 -9.50 6.80 0.03
CA ARG A 83 -8.49 6.87 -1.03
C ARG A 83 -8.86 5.93 -2.17
N THR A 84 -8.56 6.35 -3.40
CA THR A 84 -8.82 5.55 -4.61
C THR A 84 -7.57 4.85 -5.11
N ALA A 85 -7.74 3.98 -6.11
CA ALA A 85 -6.64 3.36 -6.84
C ALA A 85 -5.55 4.35 -7.31
N LYS A 86 -5.92 5.58 -7.67
CA LYS A 86 -4.96 6.63 -8.06
C LYS A 86 -3.94 6.90 -6.95
N ASN A 87 -4.38 6.98 -5.70
CA ASN A 87 -3.48 7.22 -4.56
C ASN A 87 -2.54 6.04 -4.31
N VAL A 88 -3.02 4.81 -4.52
CA VAL A 88 -2.20 3.60 -4.39
C VAL A 88 -1.12 3.56 -5.45
N ILE A 89 -1.52 3.80 -6.70
CA ILE A 89 -0.60 3.84 -7.82
C ILE A 89 0.42 4.96 -7.59
N SER A 90 0.00 6.20 -7.30
CA SER A 90 0.96 7.30 -7.07
C SER A 90 1.97 7.01 -5.95
N ASN A 91 1.56 6.36 -4.86
CA ASN A 91 2.46 6.02 -3.76
C ASN A 91 3.33 4.78 -4.04
N GLY A 92 2.83 3.85 -4.85
CA GLY A 92 3.48 2.57 -5.11
C GLY A 92 4.22 2.48 -6.44
N LEU A 93 4.02 3.43 -7.36
CA LEU A 93 4.46 3.34 -8.75
C LEU A 93 5.98 3.28 -8.86
N VAL A 94 6.71 4.10 -8.10
CA VAL A 94 8.18 4.11 -8.16
C VAL A 94 8.75 2.76 -7.73
N ALA A 95 8.26 2.21 -6.60
CA ALA A 95 8.69 0.90 -6.13
C ALA A 95 8.28 -0.22 -7.09
N PHE A 96 7.12 -0.09 -7.75
CA PHE A 96 6.65 -1.05 -8.75
C PHE A 96 7.45 -1.00 -10.05
N LEU A 97 7.90 0.18 -10.49
CA LEU A 97 8.71 0.33 -11.70
C LEU A 97 10.18 -0.06 -11.48
N MET A 98 10.67 0.08 -10.25
CA MET A 98 12.02 -0.34 -9.87
C MET A 98 12.10 -1.82 -9.45
N ALA A 99 10.96 -2.51 -9.43
CA ALA A 99 10.85 -3.90 -9.05
C ALA A 99 11.08 -4.84 -10.23
#